data_AF-A0A2D6XBN3-F1
#
_entry.id   AF-A0A2D6XBN3-F1
#
_cell.length_a   1.000
_cell.length_b   1.000
_cell.length_c   1.000
_cell.angle_alpha   90.00
_cell.angle_beta   90.00
_cell.angle_gamma   90.00
#
_symmetry.space_group_name_H-M   'P 1'
#
loop_
_entity.id
_entity.type
_entity.pdbx_description
1 polymer ?
#
loop_
_entity_poly.entity_id
_entity_poly.type
_entity_poly.pdbx_seq_one_letter_code
_entity_poly.pdbx_strand_id
1 'polypeptide(L)'
;MATEETKESKNSAEDLKAIQRTSRAKTTRAATTRRKPWQPPSMLDAPPAPEGFKHRWIRAEVRGFDDRQNISARMREGYELVRKDEYPDFEAPVVESGKHEGVFGVGGLLLARIPIEIVDERTEYFRQRHADQ
;
A
#
# COMPACT_ATOMS: atom_id res chain seq x y z
N MET A 1 -45.06 -42.42 66.61
CA MET A 1 -44.62 -42.63 65.21
C MET A 1 -43.77 -41.42 64.87
N ALA A 2 -42.45 -41.53 64.99
CA ALA A 2 -41.54 -42.01 63.93
C ALA A 2 -41.59 -41.07 62.71
N THR A 3 -40.64 -40.13 62.63
CA THR A 3 -39.65 -39.93 61.53
C THR A 3 -40.29 -39.48 60.21
N GLU A 4 -39.91 -38.36 59.59
CA GLU A 4 -38.63 -38.22 58.86
C GLU A 4 -38.09 -36.77 58.82
N GLU A 5 -36.75 -36.71 58.76
CA GLU A 5 -35.86 -35.59 58.45
C GLU A 5 -36.22 -34.91 57.11
N THR A 6 -35.95 -33.63 56.87
CA THR A 6 -34.62 -33.18 56.41
C THR A 6 -34.51 -31.64 56.44
N LYS A 7 -33.55 -31.16 57.24
CA LYS A 7 -32.53 -30.12 57.04
C LYS A 7 -32.75 -29.08 55.92
N GLU A 8 -32.76 -27.78 56.24
CA GLU A 8 -31.56 -26.89 56.32
C GLU A 8 -31.06 -26.50 54.90
N SER A 9 -30.73 -25.29 54.49
CA SER A 9 -30.58 -23.95 55.07
C SER A 9 -30.42 -22.95 53.90
N LYS A 10 -30.76 -21.68 54.19
CA LYS A 10 -30.09 -20.42 53.80
C LYS A 10 -29.63 -20.18 52.34
N ASN A 11 -30.03 -19.02 51.81
CA ASN A 11 -29.15 -17.88 51.46
C ASN A 11 -30.04 -16.78 50.83
N SER A 12 -30.34 -15.64 51.47
CA SER A 12 -29.47 -14.47 51.75
C SER A 12 -28.63 -14.02 50.54
N ALA A 13 -28.83 -12.75 50.15
CA ALA A 13 -27.90 -11.92 49.38
C ALA A 13 -27.99 -11.88 47.82
N GLU A 14 -29.17 -12.03 47.22
CA GLU A 14 -29.31 -11.92 45.74
C GLU A 14 -29.80 -10.56 45.20
N ASP A 15 -30.33 -9.63 46.02
CA ASP A 15 -31.16 -8.56 45.43
C ASP A 15 -30.56 -7.12 45.38
N LEU A 16 -29.37 -6.84 45.92
CA LEU A 16 -28.91 -5.42 46.03
C LEU A 16 -27.50 -5.10 45.53
N LYS A 17 -26.86 -6.00 44.75
CA LYS A 17 -25.50 -5.74 44.23
C LYS A 17 -25.30 -6.13 42.76
N ALA A 18 -26.31 -5.97 41.92
CA ALA A 18 -26.22 -6.30 40.49
C ALA A 18 -26.54 -5.13 39.54
N ILE A 19 -26.31 -3.88 39.96
CA ILE A 19 -26.29 -2.75 39.03
C ILE A 19 -24.89 -2.10 39.11
N GLN A 20 -23.88 -2.90 38.77
CA GLN A 20 -22.62 -2.39 38.24
C GLN A 20 -22.94 -1.77 36.88
N ARG A 21 -23.36 -0.49 36.89
CA ARG A 21 -23.35 0.38 35.71
C ARG A 21 -21.89 0.58 35.31
N THR A 22 -21.36 -0.41 34.61
CA THR A 22 -20.05 -0.34 33.99
C THR A 22 -20.03 0.91 33.12
N SER A 23 -19.10 1.81 33.46
CA SER A 23 -18.78 2.97 32.65
C SER A 23 -18.66 2.52 31.21
N ARG A 24 -19.40 3.18 30.30
CA ARG A 24 -19.27 3.03 28.85
C ARG A 24 -17.84 3.41 28.48
N ALA A 25 -16.93 2.45 28.64
CA ALA A 25 -15.60 2.50 28.10
C ALA A 25 -15.80 2.70 26.61
N LYS A 26 -15.33 3.84 26.12
CA LYS A 26 -15.20 4.13 24.70
C LYS A 26 -14.30 3.05 24.14
N THR A 27 -14.87 1.92 23.72
CA THR A 27 -14.22 0.95 22.87
C THR A 27 -13.86 1.70 21.59
N THR A 28 -12.62 2.13 21.55
CA THR A 28 -11.95 2.78 20.44
C THR A 28 -12.18 1.93 19.19
N ARG A 29 -13.04 2.46 18.32
CA ARG A 29 -13.29 1.98 16.95
C ARG A 29 -12.06 2.26 16.09
N ALA A 30 -10.92 1.65 16.41
CA ALA A 30 -9.64 1.96 15.75
C ALA A 30 -8.75 0.74 15.48
N ALA A 31 -9.23 -0.50 15.61
CA ALA A 31 -8.40 -1.69 15.38
C ALA A 31 -9.12 -2.87 14.73
N THR A 32 -10.11 -2.62 13.88
CA THR A 32 -10.60 -3.66 12.96
C THR A 32 -10.07 -3.34 11.57
N THR A 33 -8.83 -3.77 11.30
CA THR A 33 -8.31 -3.90 9.93
C THR A 33 -9.31 -4.79 9.18
N ARG A 34 -10.18 -4.17 8.39
CA ARG A 34 -11.11 -4.87 7.51
C ARG A 34 -10.25 -5.73 6.57
N ARG A 35 -10.65 -6.99 6.36
CA ARG A 35 -10.02 -7.85 5.35
C ARG A 35 -10.00 -7.06 4.04
N LYS A 36 -8.80 -6.75 3.55
CA LYS A 36 -8.63 -6.16 2.22
C LYS A 36 -9.24 -7.18 1.23
N PRO A 37 -10.15 -6.77 0.33
CA PRO A 37 -10.63 -7.66 -0.72
C PRO A 37 -9.42 -8.18 -1.49
N TRP A 38 -9.43 -9.47 -1.87
CA TRP A 38 -8.36 -10.06 -2.67
C TRP A 38 -8.12 -9.17 -3.88
N GLN A 39 -6.93 -8.56 -3.93
CA GLN A 39 -6.48 -7.80 -5.08
C GLN A 39 -5.72 -8.77 -5.97
N PRO A 40 -5.90 -8.71 -7.30
CA PRO A 40 -4.96 -9.37 -8.19
C PRO A 40 -3.56 -8.86 -7.82
N PRO A 41 -2.51 -9.72 -7.86
CA PRO A 41 -1.16 -9.29 -7.56
C PRO A 41 -0.78 -8.17 -8.54
N SER A 42 -0.89 -6.93 -8.08
CA SER A 42 -0.36 -5.77 -8.78
C SER A 42 1.15 -5.95 -8.68
N MET A 43 1.76 -6.56 -9.69
CA MET A 43 3.18 -6.97 -9.66
C MET A 43 4.16 -5.80 -9.62
N LEU A 44 3.67 -4.58 -9.49
CA LEU A 44 4.40 -3.33 -9.63
C LEU A 44 3.97 -2.36 -8.53
N ASP A 45 4.12 -2.80 -7.27
CA ASP A 45 3.99 -1.89 -6.13
C ASP A 45 5.13 -0.88 -6.16
N ALA A 46 4.84 0.36 -5.79
CA ALA A 46 5.80 1.46 -5.82
C ALA A 46 5.76 2.21 -4.48
N PRO A 47 6.89 2.77 -4.04
CA PRO A 47 6.90 3.60 -2.84
C PRO A 47 5.93 4.79 -3.01
N PRO A 48 5.41 5.35 -1.91
CA PRO A 48 4.60 6.56 -1.98
C PRO A 48 5.43 7.68 -2.63
N ALA A 49 4.89 8.29 -3.68
CA ALA A 49 5.59 9.37 -4.38
C ALA A 49 5.67 10.63 -3.51
N PRO A 50 6.75 11.42 -3.63
CA PRO A 50 6.83 12.74 -3.01
C PRO A 50 5.72 13.66 -3.55
N GLU A 51 5.39 14.71 -2.82
CA GLU A 51 4.39 15.69 -3.25
C GLU A 51 4.76 16.28 -4.62
N GLY A 52 3.79 16.32 -5.54
CA GLY A 52 4.00 16.82 -6.90
C GLY A 52 4.62 15.82 -7.89
N PHE A 53 4.95 14.60 -7.46
CA PHE A 53 5.50 13.56 -8.32
C PHE A 53 4.59 12.34 -8.43
N LYS A 54 4.72 11.62 -9.54
CA LYS A 54 4.08 10.33 -9.76
C LYS A 54 5.12 9.28 -10.10
N HIS A 55 5.03 8.13 -9.45
CA HIS A 55 5.83 6.97 -9.78
C HIS A 55 5.27 6.19 -10.97
N ARG A 56 6.17 5.72 -11.84
CA ARG A 56 5.85 4.91 -12.99
C ARG A 56 6.98 3.96 -13.31
N TRP A 57 6.63 2.72 -13.62
CA TRP A 57 7.54 1.73 -14.16
C TRP A 57 7.80 2.00 -15.64
N ILE A 58 9.06 2.25 -15.98
CA ILE A 58 9.54 2.40 -17.36
C ILE A 58 10.19 1.10 -17.81
N ARG A 59 10.08 0.81 -19.11
CA ARG A 59 10.70 -0.39 -19.66
C ARG A 59 12.18 -0.15 -19.87
N ALA A 60 12.98 -1.05 -19.32
CA ALA A 60 14.42 -1.07 -19.45
C ALA A 60 14.93 -2.27 -20.26
N GLU A 61 14.12 -3.31 -20.44
CA GLU A 61 14.50 -4.48 -21.24
C GLU A 61 13.39 -4.89 -22.22
N VAL A 62 13.79 -5.31 -23.42
CA VAL A 62 12.92 -5.93 -24.42
C VAL A 62 13.60 -7.19 -24.93
N ARG A 63 12.97 -8.35 -24.72
CA ARG A 63 13.46 -9.66 -25.20
C ARG A 63 14.92 -9.96 -24.81
N GLY A 64 15.34 -9.61 -23.59
CA GLY A 64 16.73 -9.81 -23.14
C GLY A 64 17.72 -8.70 -23.55
N PHE A 65 17.27 -7.66 -24.25
CA PHE A 65 18.10 -6.53 -24.66
C PHE A 65 17.74 -5.26 -23.90
N ASP A 66 18.76 -4.49 -23.50
CA ASP A 66 18.62 -3.19 -22.83
C ASP A 66 17.96 -2.15 -23.75
N ASP A 67 16.75 -1.68 -23.38
CA ASP A 67 15.94 -0.67 -24.08
C ASP A 67 16.45 0.74 -23.75
N ARG A 68 17.71 1.01 -24.08
CA ARG A 68 18.38 2.29 -23.84
C ARG A 68 17.67 3.47 -24.47
N GLN A 69 17.01 3.24 -25.61
CA GLN A 69 16.27 4.26 -26.32
C GLN A 69 15.05 4.72 -25.52
N ASN A 70 14.29 3.79 -24.94
CA ASN A 70 13.16 4.13 -24.08
C ASN A 70 13.62 4.85 -22.82
N ILE A 71 14.62 4.31 -22.11
CA ILE A 71 15.16 4.96 -20.91
C ILE A 71 15.59 6.40 -21.24
N SER A 72 16.40 6.58 -22.29
CA SER A 72 16.89 7.90 -22.69
C SER A 72 15.79 8.84 -23.18
N ALA A 73 14.72 8.33 -23.79
CA ALA A 73 13.55 9.13 -24.15
C ALA A 73 12.81 9.59 -22.89
N ARG A 74 12.60 8.71 -21.92
CA ARG A 74 11.95 9.04 -20.64
C ARG A 74 12.76 10.05 -19.84
N MET A 75 14.08 9.89 -19.76
CA MET A 75 14.93 10.89 -19.10
C MET A 75 14.78 12.29 -19.72
N ARG A 76 14.67 12.38 -21.05
CA ARG A 76 14.44 13.66 -21.75
C ARG A 76 13.03 14.21 -21.57
N GLU A 77 12.04 13.36 -21.32
CA GLU A 77 10.69 13.77 -20.93
C GLU A 77 10.61 14.27 -19.48
N GLY A 78 11.70 14.19 -18.70
CA GLY A 78 11.73 14.61 -17.30
C GLY A 78 11.44 13.49 -16.29
N TYR A 79 11.55 12.22 -16.71
CA TYR A 79 11.56 11.12 -15.75
C TYR A 79 12.91 11.04 -15.03
N GLU A 80 12.87 10.76 -13.73
CA GLU A 80 14.05 10.53 -12.90
C GLU A 80 14.00 9.11 -12.31
N LEU A 81 15.12 8.38 -12.35
CA LEU A 81 15.19 7.04 -11.77
C LEU A 81 15.16 7.11 -10.24
N VAL A 82 14.34 6.27 -9.62
CA VAL A 82 14.19 6.24 -8.16
C VAL A 82 15.12 5.20 -7.57
N ARG A 83 16.02 5.65 -6.70
CA ARG A 83 16.98 4.76 -6.04
C ARG A 83 16.44 4.23 -4.71
N LYS A 84 16.92 3.06 -4.29
CA LYS A 84 16.61 2.49 -2.97
C LYS A 84 17.05 3.40 -1.83
N ASP A 85 18.14 4.14 -2.03
CA ASP A 85 18.69 5.07 -1.04
C ASP A 85 17.67 6.14 -0.60
N GLU A 86 16.72 6.50 -1.47
CA GLU A 86 15.67 7.49 -1.17
C GLU A 86 14.52 6.89 -0.36
N TYR A 87 14.34 5.56 -0.40
CA TYR A 87 13.26 4.84 0.26
C TYR A 87 13.81 3.58 0.97
N PRO A 88 14.58 3.76 2.06
CA PRO A 88 15.18 2.63 2.77
C PRO A 88 14.13 1.71 3.39
N ASP A 89 12.95 2.23 3.73
CA ASP A 89 11.85 1.49 4.35
C ASP A 89 10.98 0.72 3.34
N PHE A 90 11.21 0.91 2.03
CA PHE A 90 10.44 0.24 0.98
C PHE A 90 11.18 -0.99 0.47
N GLU A 91 10.61 -2.16 0.74
CA GLU A 91 11.14 -3.44 0.28
C GLU A 91 10.60 -3.79 -1.10
N ALA A 92 11.42 -3.59 -2.12
CA ALA A 92 11.17 -4.05 -3.48
C ALA A 92 12.48 -4.50 -4.15
N PRO A 93 12.38 -5.33 -5.21
CA PRO A 93 13.54 -5.73 -5.98
C PRO A 93 14.27 -4.51 -6.56
N VAL A 94 15.59 -4.53 -6.42
CA VAL A 94 16.49 -3.51 -6.95
C VAL A 94 17.42 -4.13 -7.96
N VAL A 95 17.91 -3.31 -8.88
CA VAL A 95 18.95 -3.72 -9.80
C VAL A 95 20.26 -3.83 -9.02
N GLU A 96 20.82 -5.04 -8.98
CA GLU A 96 22.04 -5.34 -8.24
C GLU A 96 23.32 -5.13 -9.06
N SER A 97 23.21 -4.98 -10.39
CA SER A 97 24.38 -4.85 -11.25
C SER A 97 24.14 -4.00 -12.50
N GLY A 98 25.22 -3.43 -13.02
CA GLY A 98 25.22 -2.68 -14.27
C GLY A 98 24.92 -1.19 -14.08
N LYS A 99 24.50 -0.52 -15.16
CA LYS A 99 24.35 0.94 -15.20
C LYS A 99 23.27 1.49 -14.25
N HIS A 100 22.28 0.68 -13.91
CA HIS A 100 21.13 1.09 -13.11
C HIS A 100 21.21 0.54 -11.68
N GLU A 101 22.39 0.15 -11.22
CA GLU A 101 22.61 -0.39 -9.88
C GLU A 101 22.04 0.54 -8.79
N GLY A 102 21.30 -0.06 -7.86
CA GLY A 102 20.62 0.63 -6.75
C GLY A 102 19.30 1.30 -7.13
N VAL A 103 18.86 1.24 -8.39
CA VAL A 103 17.52 1.66 -8.81
C VAL A 103 16.52 0.53 -8.58
N PHE A 104 15.29 0.84 -8.18
CA PHE A 104 14.23 -0.16 -8.10
C PHE A 104 13.94 -0.76 -9.48
N GLY A 105 13.95 -2.09 -9.58
CA GLY A 105 13.86 -2.79 -10.87
C GLY A 105 13.23 -4.17 -10.75
N VAL A 106 12.26 -4.46 -11.60
CA VAL A 106 11.52 -5.74 -11.60
C VAL A 106 11.36 -6.22 -13.05
N GLY A 107 11.90 -7.40 -13.36
CA GLY A 107 11.65 -8.10 -14.64
C GLY A 107 11.87 -7.26 -15.90
N GLY A 108 12.94 -6.45 -15.94
CA GLY A 108 13.24 -5.58 -17.08
C GLY A 108 12.51 -4.23 -17.06
N LEU A 109 11.88 -3.86 -15.95
CA LEU A 109 11.33 -2.54 -15.70
C LEU A 109 12.19 -1.81 -14.66
N LEU A 110 12.26 -0.48 -14.77
CA LEU A 110 12.86 0.41 -13.78
C LEU A 110 11.81 1.35 -13.22
N LEU A 111 11.88 1.64 -11.93
CA LEU A 111 11.05 2.66 -11.32
C LEU A 111 11.60 4.04 -11.64
N ALA A 112 10.72 4.91 -12.13
CA ALA A 112 11.01 6.31 -12.32
C ALA A 112 9.90 7.18 -11.71
N ARG A 113 10.24 8.40 -11.32
CA ARG A 113 9.30 9.46 -10.95
C ARG A 113 9.22 10.48 -12.07
N ILE A 114 8.06 11.13 -12.18
CA ILE A 114 7.83 12.25 -13.11
C ILE A 114 6.99 13.31 -12.40
N PRO A 115 7.27 14.62 -12.59
CA PRO A 115 6.42 15.69 -12.09
C PRO A 115 4.99 15.58 -12.63
N ILE A 116 4.00 15.85 -11.78
CA ILE A 116 2.58 15.74 -12.15
C ILE A 116 2.20 16.72 -13.26
N GLU A 117 2.79 17.91 -13.26
CA GLU A 117 2.57 18.95 -14.28
C GLU A 117 2.87 18.41 -15.69
N ILE A 118 4.01 17.74 -15.88
CA ILE A 118 4.40 17.14 -17.16
C ILE A 118 3.45 16.01 -17.55
N VAL A 119 2.99 15.21 -16.58
CA VAL A 119 2.03 14.14 -16.84
C VAL A 119 0.70 14.71 -17.34
N ASP A 120 0.24 15.80 -16.75
CA ASP A 120 -1.01 16.45 -17.10
C ASP A 120 -0.93 17.10 -18.49
N GLU A 121 0.15 17.85 -18.78
CA GLU A 121 0.40 18.42 -20.11
C GLU A 121 0.46 17.34 -21.20
N ARG A 122 1.17 16.25 -20.92
CA ARG A 122 1.27 15.12 -21.85
C ARG A 122 -0.09 14.47 -22.08
N THR A 123 -0.87 14.29 -21.02
CA THR A 123 -2.21 13.71 -21.11
C THR A 123 -3.13 14.60 -21.94
N GLU A 124 -3.06 15.92 -21.74
CA GLU A 124 -3.82 16.90 -22.52
C GLU A 124 -3.46 16.85 -24.00
N TYR A 125 -2.17 16.86 -24.33
CA TYR A 125 -1.69 16.80 -25.71
C TYR A 125 -2.22 15.54 -26.44
N PHE A 126 -2.12 14.37 -25.80
CA PHE A 126 -2.62 13.14 -26.42
C PHE A 126 -4.16 13.13 -26.49
N ARG A 127 -4.86 13.69 -25.50
CA ARG A 127 -6.32 13.81 -25.53
C ARG A 127 -6.79 14.65 -26.72
N GLN A 128 -6.17 15.80 -26.96
CA GLN A 128 -6.49 16.67 -28.10
C GLN A 128 -6.24 15.96 -29.43
N ARG A 129 -5.08 15.31 -29.58
CA ARG A 129 -4.74 14.56 -30.79
C ARG A 129 -5.68 13.37 -31.08
N HIS A 130 -6.29 12.80 -30.05
CA HIS A 130 -7.29 11.74 -30.19
C HIS A 130 -8.68 12.27 -30.51
N ALA A 131 -8.98 13.53 -30.21
CA ALA A 131 -10.25 14.17 -30.54
C ALA A 131 -10.31 14.66 -32.01
N ASP A 132 -9.15 14.95 -32.61
CA ASP A 132 -9.02 15.44 -34.00
C ASP A 132 -8.90 14.32 -35.06
N GLN A 133 -8.99 13.04 -34.67
CA GLN A 133 -8.96 11.88 -35.57
C GLN A 133 -10.33 11.20 -35.68
#